data_AF-A0A0J6GS24-F1
#
_entry.id   AF-A0A0J6GS24-F1
#
_cell.length_a   1.000
_cell.length_b   1.000
_cell.length_c   1.000
_cell.angle_alpha   90.00
_cell.angle_beta   90.00
_cell.angle_gamma   90.00
#
_symmetry.space_group_name_H-M   'P 1'
#
loop_
_entity.id
_entity.type
_entity.pdbx_description
1 polymer ?
#
loop_
_entity_poly.entity_id
_entity_poly.type
_entity_poly.pdbx_seq_one_letter_code
_entity_poly.pdbx_strand_id
1 'polypeptide(L)'
;MTRLKTAALLLGLLLLSACKHDPLSADNDPKLDSWSLDIDAPFYMQGMIEFIIVEDIHGRYFRRPGGGPVGGGDPGLDREYARGWGPVGGNIYSISSIDLPKRIFVRWQSIVEQKTYKGWVDIPESGRSIMRGSTARRCPDWPDYPANPMISAVLGVAPGGVIRVWANDNCLNDNLIAGAQAEIEPLGPDQGLSEGRFAYPITEHSKRYIERYGIPYGSW
;
A
#
# COMPACT_ATOMS: atom_id res chain seq x y z
N MET A 1 38.18 46.80 -26.02
CA MET A 1 36.73 46.46 -26.03
C MET A 1 36.45 45.02 -26.46
N THR A 2 37.20 44.44 -27.40
CA THR A 2 36.98 43.07 -27.92
C THR A 2 37.26 41.95 -26.90
N ARG A 3 38.30 42.10 -26.05
CA ARG A 3 38.64 41.10 -25.02
C ARG A 3 37.63 41.00 -23.87
N LEU A 4 36.90 42.09 -23.57
CA LEU A 4 35.86 42.10 -22.54
C LEU A 4 34.59 41.39 -23.02
N LYS A 5 34.29 41.49 -24.32
CA LYS A 5 33.16 40.81 -24.97
C LYS A 5 33.36 39.30 -25.06
N THR A 6 34.57 38.84 -25.36
CA THR A 6 34.90 37.40 -25.38
C THR A 6 34.90 36.78 -23.99
N ALA A 7 35.39 37.50 -22.96
CA ALA A 7 35.31 37.03 -21.58
C ALA A 7 33.87 36.90 -21.07
N ALA A 8 33.00 37.87 -21.39
CA ALA A 8 31.59 37.80 -21.05
C ALA A 8 30.85 36.65 -21.77
N LEU A 9 31.20 36.37 -23.03
CA LEU A 9 30.63 35.26 -23.80
C LEU A 9 31.04 33.90 -23.23
N LEU A 10 32.32 33.74 -22.87
CA LEU A 10 32.84 32.53 -22.22
C LEU A 10 32.23 32.30 -20.84
N LEU A 11 32.03 33.36 -20.05
CA LEU A 11 31.37 33.28 -18.75
C LEU A 11 29.87 32.91 -18.89
N GLY A 12 29.20 33.46 -19.91
CA GLY A 12 27.81 33.08 -20.26
C GLY A 12 27.68 31.61 -20.68
N LEU A 13 28.64 31.10 -21.47
CA LEU A 13 28.70 29.68 -21.85
C LEU A 13 29.01 28.75 -20.65
N LEU A 14 29.89 29.17 -19.74
CA LEU A 14 30.19 28.45 -18.50
C LEU A 14 28.96 28.36 -17.57
N LEU A 15 28.19 29.46 -17.45
CA LEU A 15 26.96 29.49 -16.67
C LEU A 15 25.84 28.63 -17.27
N LEU A 16 25.82 28.45 -18.60
CA LEU A 16 24.89 27.54 -19.28
C LEU A 16 25.29 26.06 -19.17
N SER A 17 26.58 25.77 -18.95
CA SER A 17 27.09 24.40 -18.75
C SER A 17 27.02 23.89 -17.31
N ALA A 18 26.52 24.70 -16.37
CA ALA A 18 26.25 24.25 -15.01
C ALA A 18 24.98 23.38 -14.98
N CYS A 19 25.02 22.22 -15.66
CA CYS A 19 24.07 21.15 -15.41
C CYS A 19 24.15 20.82 -13.92
N LYS A 20 23.08 21.14 -13.19
CA LYS A 20 22.91 20.66 -11.82
C LYS A 20 22.85 19.14 -11.88
N HIS A 21 23.97 18.48 -11.58
CA HIS A 21 23.96 17.07 -11.27
C HIS A 21 23.20 16.93 -9.95
N ASP A 22 21.96 16.42 -10.01
CA ASP A 22 21.22 16.06 -8.81
C ASP A 22 21.76 14.70 -8.34
N PRO A 23 22.55 14.64 -7.25
CA PRO A 23 23.17 13.40 -6.80
C PRO A 23 22.14 12.36 -6.33
N LEU A 24 20.89 12.77 -6.14
CA LEU A 24 19.79 11.88 -5.73
C LEU A 24 18.86 11.52 -6.90
N SER A 25 19.15 11.95 -8.13
CA SER A 25 18.36 11.53 -9.29
C SER A 25 18.48 10.01 -9.47
N ALA A 26 17.34 9.36 -9.68
CA ALA A 26 17.26 7.94 -9.99
C ALA A 26 16.99 7.68 -11.48
N ASP A 27 17.29 8.64 -12.37
CA ASP A 27 17.00 8.51 -13.80
C ASP A 27 17.71 7.31 -14.44
N ASN A 28 18.90 6.97 -13.96
CA ASN A 28 19.71 5.84 -14.44
C ASN A 28 19.63 4.59 -13.54
N ASP A 29 18.83 4.63 -12.48
CA ASP A 29 18.68 3.48 -11.57
C ASP A 29 17.71 2.44 -12.18
N PRO A 30 17.87 1.15 -11.86
CA PRO A 30 16.96 0.11 -12.33
C PRO A 30 15.51 0.38 -11.89
N LYS A 31 14.56 0.23 -12.82
CA LYS A 31 13.12 0.38 -12.57
C LYS A 31 12.36 -0.79 -13.19
N LEU A 32 11.33 -1.25 -12.50
CA LEU A 32 10.37 -2.22 -13.03
C LEU A 32 9.24 -1.49 -13.74
N ASP A 33 8.74 -2.07 -14.84
CA ASP A 33 7.56 -1.59 -15.58
C ASP A 33 6.23 -1.94 -14.87
N SER A 34 6.31 -2.49 -13.65
CA SER A 34 5.18 -2.87 -12.82
C SER A 34 5.21 -2.13 -11.49
N TRP A 35 4.05 -1.96 -10.87
CA TRP A 35 3.93 -1.56 -9.47
C TRP A 35 3.33 -2.71 -8.65
N SER A 36 3.53 -2.72 -7.34
CA SER A 36 2.95 -3.73 -6.45
C SER A 36 1.79 -3.22 -5.62
N LEU A 37 0.80 -4.09 -5.43
CA LEU A 37 -0.21 -3.96 -4.40
C LEU A 37 -0.01 -5.05 -3.37
N ASP A 38 0.29 -4.66 -2.14
CA ASP A 38 0.37 -5.58 -1.02
C ASP A 38 -0.93 -5.52 -0.22
N ILE A 39 -1.24 -6.59 0.51
CA ILE A 39 -2.42 -6.61 1.39
C ILE A 39 -2.00 -6.95 2.81
N ASP A 40 -2.53 -6.19 3.75
CA ASP A 40 -2.23 -6.37 5.16
C ASP A 40 -3.50 -6.31 6.04
N ALA A 41 -3.40 -6.88 7.24
CA ALA A 41 -4.38 -6.75 8.30
C ALA A 41 -3.69 -6.88 9.67
N PRO A 42 -4.20 -6.22 10.72
CA PRO A 42 -3.59 -6.28 12.05
C PRO A 42 -3.44 -7.70 12.58
N PHE A 43 -2.40 -7.92 13.39
CA PHE A 43 -2.17 -9.23 14.02
C PHE A 43 -3.40 -9.71 14.79
N TYR A 44 -3.60 -11.02 14.80
CA TYR A 44 -4.77 -11.69 15.39
C TYR A 44 -6.13 -11.36 14.76
N MET A 45 -6.25 -10.31 13.94
CA MET A 45 -7.49 -9.91 13.25
C MET A 45 -7.65 -10.67 11.94
N GLN A 46 -7.76 -11.99 12.09
CA GLN A 46 -7.79 -12.93 10.97
C GLN A 46 -8.87 -12.55 9.95
N GLY A 47 -8.49 -12.54 8.67
CA GLY A 47 -9.39 -12.21 7.57
C GLY A 47 -9.05 -12.92 6.27
N MET A 48 -10.03 -13.03 5.38
CA MET A 48 -9.86 -13.65 4.06
C MET A 48 -10.24 -12.66 2.97
N ILE A 49 -9.30 -12.31 2.10
CA ILE A 49 -9.58 -11.45 0.95
C ILE A 49 -10.24 -12.28 -0.14
N GLU A 50 -11.44 -11.88 -0.54
CA GLU A 50 -12.22 -12.60 -1.54
C GLU A 50 -12.03 -11.98 -2.92
N PHE A 51 -12.01 -10.65 -3.00
CA PHE A 51 -11.97 -9.96 -4.27
C PHE A 51 -11.37 -8.56 -4.17
N ILE A 52 -10.54 -8.21 -5.15
CA ILE A 52 -10.00 -6.86 -5.33
C ILE A 52 -10.25 -6.38 -6.75
N ILE A 53 -10.61 -5.10 -6.88
CA ILE A 53 -10.61 -4.38 -8.15
C ILE A 53 -9.76 -3.13 -7.99
N VAL A 54 -8.86 -2.89 -8.92
CA VAL A 54 -8.17 -1.60 -9.05
C VAL A 54 -8.68 -0.91 -10.30
N GLU A 55 -9.11 0.34 -10.18
CA GLU A 55 -9.33 1.25 -11.33
C GLU A 55 -8.17 2.24 -11.40
N ASP A 56 -7.54 2.37 -12.56
CA ASP A 56 -6.51 3.38 -12.78
C ASP A 56 -7.08 4.74 -13.21
N ILE A 57 -6.20 5.72 -13.39
CA ILE A 57 -6.58 7.10 -13.78
C ILE A 57 -7.19 7.19 -15.18
N HIS A 58 -7.06 6.16 -16.01
CA HIS A 58 -7.63 6.05 -17.35
C HIS A 58 -8.87 5.16 -17.40
N GLY A 59 -9.37 4.70 -16.25
CA GLY A 59 -10.55 3.85 -16.15
C GLY A 59 -10.30 2.39 -16.58
N ARG A 60 -9.04 1.95 -16.66
CA ARG A 60 -8.70 0.54 -16.86
C ARG A 60 -8.79 -0.20 -15.54
N TYR A 61 -9.07 -1.50 -15.62
CA TYR A 61 -9.31 -2.32 -14.44
C TYR A 61 -8.37 -3.51 -14.34
N PHE A 62 -7.80 -3.71 -13.16
CA PHE A 62 -7.21 -4.96 -12.72
C PHE A 62 -8.16 -5.65 -11.74
N ARG A 63 -8.37 -6.96 -11.90
CA ARG A 63 -9.28 -7.74 -11.07
C ARG A 63 -8.55 -8.95 -10.52
N ARG A 64 -8.64 -9.15 -9.21
CA ARG A 64 -8.00 -10.27 -8.51
C ARG A 64 -9.02 -11.02 -7.65
N PRO A 65 -9.53 -12.17 -8.11
CA PRO A 65 -10.22 -13.11 -7.23
C PRO A 65 -9.23 -13.84 -6.33
N GLY A 66 -9.63 -14.05 -5.07
CA GLY A 66 -8.85 -14.81 -4.08
C GLY A 66 -7.54 -14.12 -3.68
N GLY A 67 -7.63 -13.16 -2.77
CA GLY A 67 -6.47 -12.45 -2.23
C GLY A 67 -5.77 -13.15 -1.05
N GLY A 68 -6.37 -14.24 -0.54
CA GLY A 68 -5.77 -15.10 0.48
C GLY A 68 -6.00 -14.60 1.92
N PRO A 69 -5.45 -15.34 2.91
CA PRO A 69 -5.59 -15.01 4.32
C PRO A 69 -4.71 -13.81 4.71
N VAL A 70 -5.18 -13.03 5.69
CA VAL A 70 -4.50 -11.87 6.29
C VAL A 70 -4.71 -11.86 7.81
N GLY A 71 -3.90 -11.09 8.55
CA GLY A 71 -4.08 -10.88 10.00
C GLY A 71 -3.83 -12.13 10.86
N GLY A 72 -3.12 -13.12 10.33
CA GLY A 72 -2.87 -14.41 10.98
C GLY A 72 -1.60 -14.48 11.85
N GLY A 73 -0.85 -13.39 11.99
CA GLY A 73 0.40 -13.39 12.77
C GLY A 73 0.17 -13.54 14.28
N ASP A 74 1.09 -14.25 14.94
CA ASP A 74 1.11 -14.51 16.39
C ASP A 74 2.43 -14.03 17.02
N PRO A 75 2.63 -12.72 17.20
CA PRO A 75 3.85 -12.18 17.81
C PRO A 75 3.98 -12.43 19.32
N GLY A 76 2.93 -12.94 19.99
CA GLY A 76 2.89 -13.18 21.43
C GLY A 76 1.78 -12.37 22.14
N LEU A 77 1.58 -12.66 23.42
CA LEU A 77 0.51 -12.05 24.24
C LEU A 77 1.04 -11.16 25.36
N ASP A 78 2.32 -10.76 25.33
CA ASP A 78 2.93 -9.87 26.33
C ASP A 78 2.45 -8.42 26.21
N ARG A 79 1.86 -8.01 25.08
CA ARG A 79 1.21 -6.72 24.87
C ARG A 79 0.08 -6.78 23.83
N GLU A 80 -0.64 -5.67 23.65
CA GLU A 80 -1.71 -5.51 22.65
C GLU A 80 -1.17 -5.35 21.21
N TYR A 81 -0.58 -6.40 20.62
CA TYR A 81 -0.02 -6.34 19.25
C TYR A 81 -1.06 -6.09 18.16
N ALA A 82 -2.33 -6.37 18.40
CA ALA A 82 -3.38 -6.05 17.46
C ALA A 82 -3.83 -4.58 17.57
N ARG A 83 -3.28 -3.74 18.45
CA ARG A 83 -3.68 -2.33 18.50
C ARG A 83 -2.92 -1.53 17.43
N GLY A 84 -3.65 -0.90 16.53
CA GLY A 84 -3.08 -0.20 15.37
C GLY A 84 -2.56 -1.16 14.30
N TRP A 85 -1.65 -0.64 13.46
CA TRP A 85 -0.99 -1.42 12.42
C TRP A 85 0.41 -1.77 12.89
N GLY A 86 0.80 -3.03 12.71
CA GLY A 86 2.18 -3.48 12.87
C GLY A 86 3.07 -2.96 11.72
N PRO A 87 4.21 -3.63 11.45
CA PRO A 87 4.91 -3.44 10.19
C PRO A 87 3.94 -3.69 9.03
N VAL A 88 3.83 -2.73 8.12
CA VAL A 88 2.88 -2.79 7.00
C VAL A 88 3.53 -3.53 5.84
N GLY A 89 2.92 -4.62 5.41
CA GLY A 89 3.43 -5.46 4.33
C GLY A 89 2.70 -6.78 4.22
N GLY A 90 2.74 -7.43 3.05
CA GLY A 90 2.01 -8.69 2.89
C GLY A 90 2.11 -9.33 1.51
N ASN A 91 0.98 -9.84 1.01
CA ASN A 91 0.95 -10.56 -0.26
C ASN A 91 1.15 -9.62 -1.44
N ILE A 92 2.31 -9.71 -2.09
CA ILE A 92 2.70 -8.84 -3.20
C ILE A 92 2.01 -9.25 -4.49
N TYR A 93 1.18 -8.38 -5.06
CA TYR A 93 0.68 -8.49 -6.42
C TYR A 93 1.40 -7.50 -7.34
N SER A 94 2.25 -8.01 -8.22
CA SER A 94 2.82 -7.20 -9.30
C SER A 94 1.77 -6.94 -10.38
N ILE A 95 1.55 -5.65 -10.69
CA ILE A 95 0.56 -5.16 -11.64
C ILE A 95 1.31 -4.36 -12.72
N SER A 96 1.26 -4.88 -13.95
CA SER A 96 1.86 -4.25 -15.15
C SER A 96 0.83 -3.87 -16.22
N SER A 97 -0.44 -4.28 -16.05
CA SER A 97 -1.49 -4.10 -17.06
C SER A 97 -2.21 -2.76 -17.01
N ILE A 98 -2.06 -2.01 -15.91
CA ILE A 98 -2.75 -0.74 -15.64
C ILE A 98 -1.83 0.25 -14.91
N ASP A 99 -2.18 1.53 -14.95
CA ASP A 99 -1.45 2.58 -14.22
C ASP A 99 -1.78 2.58 -12.71
N LEU A 100 -1.17 3.53 -11.99
CA LEU A 100 -1.39 3.71 -10.56
C LEU A 100 -2.89 3.91 -10.22
N PRO A 101 -3.32 3.42 -9.04
CA PRO A 101 -4.73 3.38 -8.68
C PRO A 101 -5.32 4.79 -8.56
N LYS A 102 -6.48 4.97 -9.19
CA LYS A 102 -7.44 6.01 -8.88
C LYS A 102 -8.29 5.62 -7.67
N ARG A 103 -8.71 4.35 -7.62
CA ARG A 103 -9.45 3.77 -6.50
C ARG A 103 -9.31 2.26 -6.45
N ILE A 104 -9.48 1.70 -5.27
CA ILE A 104 -9.36 0.27 -5.00
C ILE A 104 -10.64 -0.22 -4.32
N PHE A 105 -11.25 -1.26 -4.87
CA PHE A 105 -12.31 -2.01 -4.23
C PHE A 105 -11.72 -3.22 -3.54
N VAL A 106 -12.23 -3.52 -2.36
CA VAL A 106 -11.93 -4.76 -1.66
C VAL A 106 -13.19 -5.35 -1.05
N ARG A 107 -13.30 -6.67 -1.14
CA ARG A 107 -14.26 -7.48 -0.42
C ARG A 107 -13.50 -8.54 0.38
N TRP A 108 -13.80 -8.63 1.67
CA TRP A 108 -13.12 -9.56 2.57
C TRP A 108 -14.02 -10.06 3.68
N GLN A 109 -13.69 -11.23 4.19
CA GLN A 109 -14.27 -11.79 5.39
C GLN A 109 -13.42 -11.35 6.59
N SER A 110 -14.04 -10.69 7.57
CA SER A 110 -13.50 -10.54 8.93
C SER A 110 -13.88 -11.78 9.71
N ILE A 111 -12.91 -12.69 9.87
CA ILE A 111 -13.15 -14.03 10.43
C ILE A 111 -13.39 -13.90 11.93
N VAL A 112 -12.68 -13.00 12.59
CA VAL A 112 -12.85 -12.73 14.03
C VAL A 112 -14.21 -12.13 14.39
N GLU A 113 -14.86 -11.44 13.45
CA GLU A 113 -16.20 -10.87 13.66
C GLU A 113 -17.32 -11.73 13.08
N GLN A 114 -16.99 -12.73 12.27
CA GLN A 114 -17.95 -13.45 11.42
C GLN A 114 -18.81 -12.46 10.60
N LYS A 115 -18.16 -11.47 9.97
CA LYS A 115 -18.77 -10.50 9.06
C LYS A 115 -18.00 -10.43 7.75
N THR A 116 -18.70 -10.16 6.66
CA THR A 116 -18.07 -9.84 5.37
C THR A 116 -18.26 -8.37 5.09
N TYR A 117 -17.22 -7.72 4.58
CA TYR A 117 -17.24 -6.30 4.24
C TYR A 117 -16.92 -6.11 2.77
N LYS A 118 -17.41 -5.01 2.21
CA LYS A 118 -17.01 -4.51 0.89
C LYS A 118 -16.92 -2.99 0.89
N GLY A 119 -15.99 -2.45 0.12
CA GLY A 119 -15.87 -1.01 0.02
C GLY A 119 -14.88 -0.57 -1.04
N TRP A 120 -15.03 0.68 -1.46
CA TRP A 120 -14.06 1.41 -2.28
C TRP A 120 -13.24 2.34 -1.39
N VAL A 121 -11.98 2.52 -1.73
CA VAL A 121 -11.11 3.58 -1.24
C VAL A 121 -10.55 4.37 -2.42
N ASP A 122 -10.78 5.68 -2.42
CA ASP A 122 -10.25 6.58 -3.44
C ASP A 122 -8.83 7.00 -3.07
N ILE A 123 -7.93 6.94 -4.05
CA ILE A 123 -6.54 7.35 -3.87
C ILE A 123 -6.39 8.79 -4.36
N PRO A 124 -5.95 9.74 -3.53
CA PRO A 124 -5.74 11.11 -3.96
C PRO A 124 -4.50 11.23 -4.85
N GLU A 125 -4.43 12.32 -5.62
CA GLU A 125 -3.25 12.60 -6.45
C GLU A 125 -1.97 12.79 -5.62
N SER A 126 -2.09 13.34 -4.42
CA SER A 126 -0.96 13.43 -3.48
C SER A 126 -0.39 12.06 -3.13
N GLY A 127 -1.26 11.05 -2.92
CA GLY A 127 -0.85 9.67 -2.70
C GLY A 127 -0.13 9.07 -3.90
N ARG A 128 -0.70 9.23 -5.11
CA ARG A 128 -0.03 8.81 -6.35
C ARG A 128 1.28 9.55 -6.60
N SER A 129 1.40 10.79 -6.13
CA SER A 129 2.66 11.53 -6.23
C SER A 129 3.76 10.96 -5.35
N ILE A 130 3.43 10.50 -4.14
CA ILE A 130 4.36 9.76 -3.27
C ILE A 130 4.80 8.48 -3.98
N MET A 131 3.84 7.70 -4.50
CA MET A 131 4.10 6.47 -5.24
C MET A 131 5.05 6.69 -6.43
N ARG A 132 4.85 7.71 -7.25
CA ARG A 132 5.77 8.02 -8.37
C ARG A 132 7.13 8.52 -7.87
N GLY A 133 7.15 9.25 -6.76
CA GLY A 133 8.38 9.77 -6.15
C GLY A 133 9.28 8.67 -5.59
N SER A 134 8.71 7.53 -5.20
CA SER A 134 9.44 6.45 -4.53
C SER A 134 10.55 5.81 -5.38
N THR A 135 10.40 5.82 -6.69
CA THR A 135 11.39 5.27 -7.65
C THR A 135 12.06 6.37 -8.48
N ALA A 136 11.59 7.61 -8.40
CA ALA A 136 12.15 8.75 -9.14
C ALA A 136 13.40 9.35 -8.47
N ARG A 137 13.64 9.06 -7.19
CA ARG A 137 14.76 9.59 -6.41
C ARG A 137 15.37 8.51 -5.52
N ARG A 138 16.67 8.62 -5.23
CA ARG A 138 17.34 7.83 -4.19
C ARG A 138 16.96 8.35 -2.80
N CYS A 139 17.11 7.51 -1.78
CA CYS A 139 16.94 7.95 -0.40
C CYS A 139 18.08 8.89 0.01
N PRO A 140 17.81 10.09 0.57
CA PRO A 140 18.86 10.99 1.04
C PRO A 140 19.77 10.38 2.12
N ASP A 141 19.25 9.45 2.93
CA ASP A 141 20.01 8.77 3.97
C ASP A 141 20.92 7.67 3.41
N TRP A 142 20.66 7.21 2.17
CA TRP A 142 21.41 6.16 1.47
C TRP A 142 21.68 6.56 -0.01
N PRO A 143 22.40 7.67 -0.26
CA PRO A 143 22.54 8.25 -1.60
C PRO A 143 23.35 7.38 -2.58
N ASP A 144 24.18 6.49 -2.05
CA ASP A 144 25.03 5.57 -2.82
C ASP A 144 24.29 4.28 -3.24
N TYR A 145 23.10 4.03 -2.68
CA TYR A 145 22.27 2.89 -3.03
C TYR A 145 21.29 3.27 -4.15
N PRO A 146 21.03 2.37 -5.11
CA PRO A 146 20.00 2.60 -6.11
C PRO A 146 18.64 2.87 -5.46
N ALA A 147 17.82 3.70 -6.11
CA ALA A 147 16.44 3.90 -5.70
C ALA A 147 15.67 2.58 -5.66
N ASN A 148 14.56 2.58 -4.92
CA ASN A 148 13.62 1.48 -4.94
C ASN A 148 13.23 1.16 -6.40
N PRO A 149 13.40 -0.09 -6.87
CA PRO A 149 13.13 -0.41 -8.27
C PRO A 149 11.63 -0.51 -8.59
N MET A 150 10.75 -0.58 -7.59
CA MET A 150 9.32 -0.84 -7.79
C MET A 150 8.45 0.10 -6.96
N ILE A 151 7.45 0.70 -7.62
CA ILE A 151 6.41 1.46 -6.92
C ILE A 151 5.53 0.47 -6.14
N SER A 152 5.18 0.78 -4.90
CA SER A 152 4.34 -0.07 -4.05
C SER A 152 3.19 0.73 -3.40
N ALA A 153 2.08 0.04 -3.16
CA ALA A 153 1.04 0.46 -2.23
C ALA A 153 0.62 -0.73 -1.37
N VAL A 154 0.22 -0.47 -0.14
CA VAL A 154 -0.31 -1.51 0.77
C VAL A 154 -1.76 -1.20 1.09
N LEU A 155 -2.65 -2.16 0.81
CA LEU A 155 -4.06 -2.13 1.16
C LEU A 155 -4.28 -2.84 2.50
N GLY A 156 -4.60 -2.07 3.52
CA GLY A 156 -4.98 -2.58 4.84
C GLY A 156 -6.48 -2.78 4.96
N VAL A 157 -6.89 -3.93 5.49
CA VAL A 157 -8.27 -4.17 5.96
C VAL A 157 -8.28 -4.55 7.44
N ALA A 158 -9.28 -4.08 8.20
CA ALA A 158 -9.39 -4.38 9.62
C ALA A 158 -10.85 -4.56 10.07
N PRO A 159 -11.06 -5.17 11.26
CA PRO A 159 -12.39 -5.31 11.86
C PRO A 159 -13.13 -3.99 11.98
N GLY A 160 -14.46 -4.08 11.88
CA GLY A 160 -15.34 -2.91 11.83
C GLY A 160 -15.38 -2.24 10.46
N GLY A 161 -14.84 -2.88 9.41
CA GLY A 161 -14.92 -2.40 8.03
C GLY A 161 -13.90 -1.30 7.69
N VAL A 162 -12.79 -1.19 8.41
CA VAL A 162 -11.80 -0.14 8.15
C VAL A 162 -10.91 -0.52 6.97
N ILE A 163 -10.75 0.40 6.02
CA ILE A 163 -9.81 0.32 4.91
C ILE A 163 -8.77 1.43 5.08
N ARG A 164 -7.49 1.09 4.94
CA ARG A 164 -6.36 2.03 4.92
C ARG A 164 -5.48 1.73 3.72
N VAL A 165 -4.81 2.74 3.18
CA VAL A 165 -3.83 2.55 2.11
C VAL A 165 -2.58 3.34 2.40
N TRP A 166 -1.43 2.66 2.31
CA TRP A 166 -0.12 3.29 2.41
C TRP A 166 0.63 3.22 1.08
N ALA A 167 1.55 4.15 0.88
CA ALA A 167 2.54 4.08 -0.18
C ALA A 167 3.94 4.30 0.41
N ASN A 168 4.92 3.56 -0.10
CA ASN A 168 6.30 3.80 0.28
C ASN A 168 6.82 5.07 -0.41
N ASP A 169 7.60 5.86 0.33
CA ASP A 169 8.43 6.90 -0.28
C ASP A 169 9.77 6.32 -0.79
N ASN A 170 10.66 7.20 -1.24
CA ASN A 170 11.98 6.84 -1.76
C ASN A 170 12.95 6.30 -0.70
N CYS A 171 12.61 6.38 0.58
CA CYS A 171 13.33 5.80 1.70
C CYS A 171 12.58 4.60 2.32
N LEU A 172 11.58 4.06 1.61
CA LEU A 172 10.76 2.94 2.04
C LEU A 172 9.88 3.23 3.26
N ASN A 173 9.68 4.50 3.64
CA ASN A 173 8.76 4.82 4.74
C ASN A 173 7.31 4.69 4.27
N ASP A 174 6.47 4.05 5.10
CA ASP A 174 5.04 3.94 4.84
C ASP A 174 4.32 5.27 5.10
N ASN A 175 3.72 5.83 4.06
CA ASN A 175 2.91 7.05 4.15
C ASN A 175 1.44 6.68 4.05
N LEU A 176 0.63 7.01 5.06
CA LEU A 176 -0.83 6.81 4.96
C LEU A 176 -1.41 7.80 3.94
N ILE A 177 -1.89 7.28 2.82
CA ILE A 177 -2.34 8.10 1.68
C ILE A 177 -3.86 8.12 1.50
N ALA A 178 -4.58 7.12 2.01
CA ALA A 178 -6.03 7.07 1.93
C ALA A 178 -6.65 6.21 3.04
N GLY A 179 -7.94 6.43 3.29
CA GLY A 179 -8.73 5.59 4.18
C GLY A 179 -10.20 5.65 3.83
N ALA A 180 -10.93 4.58 4.13
CA ALA A 180 -12.36 4.49 3.89
C ALA A 180 -13.03 3.57 4.92
N GLN A 181 -14.36 3.69 4.99
CA GLN A 181 -15.21 2.82 5.78
C GLN A 181 -16.02 1.94 4.84
N ALA A 182 -15.78 0.64 4.92
CA ALA A 182 -16.53 -0.38 4.21
C ALA A 182 -17.89 -0.62 4.86
N GLU A 183 -18.84 -1.06 4.03
CA GLU A 183 -20.14 -1.54 4.47
C GLU A 183 -20.11 -3.05 4.69
N ILE A 184 -21.05 -3.54 5.51
CA ILE A 184 -21.29 -4.98 5.63
C ILE A 184 -21.88 -5.48 4.32
N GLU A 185 -21.34 -6.58 3.82
CA GLU A 185 -21.90 -7.30 2.69
C GLU A 185 -23.07 -8.19 3.18
N PRO A 186 -24.33 -7.87 2.83
CA PRO A 186 -25.49 -8.61 3.32
C PRO A 186 -25.52 -10.07 2.88
N LEU A 187 -24.92 -10.41 1.74
CA LEU A 187 -24.83 -11.81 1.28
C LEU A 187 -23.81 -12.63 2.07
N GLY A 188 -22.98 -11.99 2.90
CA GLY A 188 -21.96 -12.67 3.68
C GLY A 188 -20.83 -13.24 2.80
N PRO A 189 -20.13 -14.27 3.31
CA PRO A 189 -19.00 -14.90 2.63
C PRO A 189 -19.36 -15.46 1.25
N ASP A 190 -18.40 -15.44 0.33
CA ASP A 190 -18.48 -15.99 -1.03
C ASP A 190 -19.77 -15.62 -1.80
N GLN A 191 -20.23 -14.37 -1.70
CA GLN A 191 -21.49 -13.88 -2.29
C GLN A 191 -22.72 -14.74 -1.93
N GLY A 192 -22.70 -15.36 -0.74
CA GLY A 192 -23.76 -16.27 -0.27
C GLY A 192 -23.63 -17.72 -0.78
N LEU A 193 -22.66 -18.01 -1.65
CA LEU A 193 -22.45 -19.36 -2.22
C LEU A 193 -21.90 -20.36 -1.20
N SER A 194 -21.35 -19.89 -0.08
CA SER A 194 -20.86 -20.74 1.00
C SER A 194 -21.91 -21.08 2.07
N GLU A 195 -23.18 -20.72 1.87
CA GLU A 195 -24.26 -20.90 2.86
C GLU A 195 -23.94 -20.22 4.21
N GLY A 196 -23.24 -19.07 4.15
CA GLY A 196 -22.80 -18.34 5.33
C GLY A 196 -21.56 -18.89 6.02
N ARG A 197 -20.97 -19.99 5.51
CA ARG A 197 -19.69 -20.50 6.04
C ARG A 197 -18.55 -19.56 5.67
N PHE A 198 -17.80 -19.17 6.68
CA PHE A 198 -16.54 -18.45 6.51
C PHE A 198 -15.45 -19.39 6.01
N ALA A 199 -14.41 -18.83 5.40
CA ALA A 199 -13.34 -19.58 4.74
C ALA A 199 -12.63 -20.56 5.68
N TYR A 200 -12.54 -20.22 6.97
CA TYR A 200 -11.95 -21.06 8.01
C TYR A 200 -12.44 -20.62 9.41
N PRO A 201 -12.33 -21.46 10.45
CA PRO A 201 -12.61 -21.06 11.83
C PRO A 201 -11.56 -20.07 12.35
N ILE A 202 -11.93 -19.29 13.38
CA ILE A 202 -10.99 -18.42 14.09
C ILE A 202 -9.86 -19.28 14.67
N THR A 203 -8.60 -18.91 14.42
CA THR A 203 -7.45 -19.62 15.01
C THR A 203 -7.45 -19.54 16.53
N GLU A 204 -6.81 -20.51 17.18
CA GLU A 204 -6.69 -20.54 18.63
C GLU A 204 -5.92 -19.32 19.18
N HIS A 205 -4.91 -18.84 18.45
CA HIS A 205 -4.10 -17.69 18.86
C HIS A 205 -4.91 -16.38 18.78
N SER A 206 -5.68 -16.20 17.70
CA SER A 206 -6.64 -15.09 17.59
C SER A 206 -7.70 -15.12 18.68
N LYS A 207 -8.26 -16.31 18.99
CA LYS A 207 -9.24 -16.46 20.08
C LYS A 207 -8.65 -16.01 21.42
N ARG A 208 -7.50 -16.56 21.81
CA ARG A 208 -6.84 -16.20 23.07
C ARG A 208 -6.51 -14.71 23.15
N TYR A 209 -6.09 -14.10 22.05
CA TYR A 209 -5.84 -12.65 22.01
C TYR A 209 -7.15 -11.88 22.27
N ILE A 210 -8.22 -12.20 21.54
CA ILE A 210 -9.52 -11.52 21.64
C ILE A 210 -10.14 -11.71 23.02
N GLU A 211 -10.03 -12.90 23.62
CA GLU A 211 -10.50 -13.16 24.98
C GLU A 211 -9.75 -12.29 26.01
N ARG A 212 -8.45 -12.05 25.78
CA ARG A 212 -7.61 -11.29 26.71
C ARG A 212 -7.74 -9.78 26.54
N TYR A 213 -7.76 -9.29 25.30
CA TYR A 213 -7.63 -7.86 24.98
C TYR A 213 -8.84 -7.28 24.23
N GLY A 214 -9.74 -8.13 23.72
CA GLY A 214 -10.81 -7.75 22.82
C GLY A 214 -10.32 -7.44 21.41
N ILE A 215 -11.28 -7.09 20.55
CA ILE A 215 -11.00 -6.48 19.23
C ILE A 215 -10.81 -4.98 19.46
N PRO A 216 -9.64 -4.39 19.12
CA PRO A 216 -9.34 -3.00 19.44
C PRO A 216 -9.91 -2.03 18.40
N TYR A 217 -11.25 -2.00 18.29
CA TYR A 217 -11.96 -1.08 17.41
C TYR A 217 -11.53 0.38 17.63
N GLY A 218 -11.42 1.14 16.53
CA GLY A 218 -11.01 2.55 16.55
C GLY A 218 -9.52 2.78 16.77
N SER A 219 -8.70 1.73 16.90
CA SER A 219 -7.24 1.87 16.97
C SER A 219 -6.52 1.86 15.62
N TRP A 220 -7.26 1.61 14.54
CA TRP A 220 -6.80 1.46 13.15
C TRP A 220 -6.64 2.76 12.37
#